data_AF-A0A7W5LPB4-F1
#
_entry.id   AF-A0A7W5LPB4-F1
#
_cell.length_a   1.000
_cell.length_b   1.000
_cell.length_c   1.000
_cell.angle_alpha   90.00
_cell.angle_beta   90.00
_cell.angle_gamma   90.00
#
_symmetry.space_group_name_H-M   'P 1'
#
loop_
_entity.id
_entity.type
_entity.pdbx_description
1 polymer ?
#
loop_
_entity_poly.entity_id
_entity_poly.type
_entity_poly.pdbx_seq_one_letter_code
_entity_poly.pdbx_strand_id
1 'polypeptide(L)'
;MIDVLSGRELYASAPSWDGKWLSVLLRAAGMSRHALRLNKSDDAFLAVARESMGTKYSELEISGLVDQIIKESEPTSSPAHRALPDALLELDRWNMVREAAAKRVASR
;
A
#
# COMPACT_ATOMS: atom_id res chain seq x y z
N MET A 1 10.98 11.12 12.48
CA MET A 1 10.48 10.61 11.19
C MET A 1 11.55 9.84 10.45
N ILE A 2 12.65 10.49 10.07
CA ILE A 2 13.74 9.86 9.29
C ILE A 2 14.28 8.62 9.99
N ASP A 3 14.69 8.73 11.25
CA ASP A 3 15.24 7.61 12.02
C ASP A 3 14.31 6.40 12.12
N VAL A 4 13.00 6.61 12.05
CA VAL A 4 11.99 5.54 12.15
C VAL A 4 11.76 4.88 10.78
N LEU A 5 11.79 5.66 9.70
CA LEU A 5 11.38 5.22 8.36
C LEU A 5 12.55 4.79 7.48
N SER A 6 13.77 5.25 7.76
CA SER A 6 14.95 4.87 6.98
C SER A 6 15.19 3.36 7.05
N GLY A 7 15.49 2.77 5.89
CA GLY A 7 15.70 1.32 5.74
C GLY A 7 14.42 0.49 5.69
N ARG A 8 13.23 1.12 5.75
CA ARG A 8 11.94 0.43 5.56
C ARG A 8 11.42 0.62 4.14
N GLU A 9 10.62 -0.33 3.69
CA GLU A 9 9.80 -0.16 2.50
C GLU A 9 8.61 0.74 2.86
N LEU A 10 8.43 1.81 2.09
CA LEU A 10 7.37 2.78 2.29
C LEU A 10 6.47 2.76 1.06
N TYR A 11 5.17 2.89 1.31
CA TYR A 11 4.14 2.76 0.28
C TYR A 11 3.19 3.94 0.33
N ALA A 12 2.69 4.33 -0.84
CA ALA A 12 1.64 5.33 -0.99
C ALA A 12 0.77 4.97 -2.19
N SER A 13 -0.48 5.42 -2.20
CA SER A 13 -1.39 5.22 -3.33
C SER A 13 -0.97 6.05 -4.56
N ALA A 14 -0.36 7.22 -4.35
CA ALA A 14 0.13 8.11 -5.40
C ALA A 14 1.62 8.51 -5.20
N PRO A 15 2.56 7.54 -5.27
CA PRO A 15 3.95 7.74 -4.86
C PRO A 15 4.71 8.79 -5.70
N SER A 16 4.27 9.09 -6.91
CA SER A 16 4.85 10.15 -7.74
C SER A 16 4.60 11.55 -7.17
N TRP A 17 3.38 11.81 -6.68
CA TRP A 17 3.01 13.08 -6.08
C TRP A 17 3.57 13.21 -4.66
N ASP A 18 3.37 12.19 -3.82
CA ASP A 18 3.88 12.18 -2.45
C ASP A 18 5.41 12.20 -2.44
N GLY A 19 6.05 11.45 -3.35
CA GLY A 19 7.50 11.42 -3.50
C GLY A 19 8.07 12.76 -3.93
N LYS A 20 7.37 13.52 -4.78
CA LYS A 20 7.79 14.88 -5.16
C LYS A 20 7.85 15.79 -3.93
N TRP A 21 6.80 15.82 -3.12
CA TRP A 21 6.73 16.70 -1.95
C TRP A 21 7.67 16.25 -0.82
N LEU A 22 7.76 14.95 -0.57
CA LEU A 22 8.73 14.39 0.37
C LEU A 22 10.16 14.77 -0.04
N SER A 23 10.47 14.71 -1.33
CA SER A 23 11.76 15.11 -1.88
C SER A 23 12.09 16.59 -1.64
N VAL A 24 11.08 17.48 -1.71
CA VAL A 24 11.24 18.91 -1.38
C VAL A 24 11.57 19.08 0.10
N LEU A 25 10.82 18.41 0.99
CA LEU A 25 11.04 18.47 2.45
C LEU A 25 12.42 17.94 2.84
N LEU A 26 12.84 16.80 2.27
CA LEU A 26 14.17 16.22 2.52
C LEU A 26 15.29 17.16 2.13
N ARG A 27 15.22 17.77 0.93
CA ARG A 27 16.23 18.74 0.49
C ARG A 27 16.26 19.98 1.37
N ALA A 28 15.10 20.50 1.77
CA ALA A 28 15.01 21.65 2.67
C ALA A 28 15.65 21.35 4.04
N ALA A 29 15.62 20.09 4.47
CA ALA A 29 16.29 19.61 5.68
C ALA A 29 17.77 19.23 5.47
N GLY A 30 18.37 19.52 4.31
CA GLY A 30 19.76 19.19 4.00
C GLY A 30 20.03 17.70 3.72
N MET A 31 18.97 16.91 3.51
CA MET A 31 19.07 15.47 3.24
C MET A 31 19.05 15.14 1.75
N SER A 32 19.56 13.95 1.41
CA SER A 32 19.42 13.40 0.07
C SER A 32 17.94 13.25 -0.30
N ARG A 33 17.60 13.62 -1.54
CA ARG A 33 16.26 13.42 -2.11
C ARG A 33 15.81 11.95 -2.15
N HIS A 34 16.73 11.02 -1.95
CA HIS A 34 16.52 9.57 -1.95
C HIS A 34 16.60 8.97 -0.54
N ALA A 35 16.69 9.78 0.52
CA ALA A 35 16.78 9.29 1.90
C ALA A 35 15.56 8.45 2.30
N LEU A 36 14.40 8.72 1.69
CA LEU A 36 13.20 7.90 1.75
C LEU A 36 12.65 7.74 0.31
N ARG A 37 12.17 6.54 -0.03
CA ARG A 37 11.57 6.23 -1.34
C ARG A 37 10.21 5.58 -1.13
N LEU A 38 9.24 5.96 -1.96
CA LEU A 38 7.88 5.43 -1.91
C LEU A 38 7.66 4.49 -3.10
N ASN A 39 7.06 3.34 -2.82
CA ASN A 39 6.50 2.39 -3.78
C ASN A 39 4.98 2.55 -3.86
N LYS A 40 4.32 1.88 -4.81
CA LYS A 40 2.86 1.91 -4.91
C LYS A 40 2.27 0.95 -3.87
N SER A 41 1.25 1.37 -3.13
CA SER A 41 0.58 0.51 -2.14
C SER A 41 -0.01 -0.77 -2.73
N ASP A 42 -0.49 -0.74 -3.98
CA ASP A 42 -0.92 -1.94 -4.71
C ASP A 42 0.18 -3.02 -4.76
N ASP A 43 1.47 -2.64 -4.82
CA ASP A 43 2.58 -3.60 -4.82
C ASP A 43 2.64 -4.35 -3.48
N ALA A 44 2.38 -3.66 -2.36
CA ALA A 44 2.32 -4.28 -1.04
C ALA A 44 1.09 -5.18 -0.88
N PHE A 45 -0.05 -4.81 -1.47
CA PHE A 45 -1.26 -5.63 -1.47
C PHE A 45 -1.04 -6.93 -2.25
N LEU A 46 -0.46 -6.83 -3.44
CA LEU A 46 -0.12 -7.99 -4.26
C LEU A 46 0.92 -8.88 -3.57
N ALA A 47 1.93 -8.29 -2.93
CA ALA A 47 2.94 -9.05 -2.19
C ALA A 47 2.33 -9.87 -1.05
N VAL A 48 1.49 -9.27 -0.20
CA VAL A 48 0.87 -9.99 0.92
C VAL A 48 -0.14 -11.04 0.45
N ALA A 49 -0.86 -10.78 -0.64
CA ALA A 49 -1.76 -11.75 -1.26
C ALA A 49 -0.99 -12.95 -1.82
N ARG A 50 0.13 -12.72 -2.54
CA ARG A 50 1.01 -13.78 -3.06
C ARG A 50 1.59 -14.63 -1.94
N GLU A 51 2.09 -13.99 -0.89
CA GLU A 51 2.66 -14.69 0.27
C GLU A 51 1.61 -15.60 0.93
N SER A 52 0.38 -15.10 1.09
CA SER A 52 -0.70 -15.84 1.74
C SER A 52 -1.25 -16.96 0.86
N MET A 53 -1.46 -16.72 -0.44
CA MET A 53 -2.10 -17.65 -1.37
C MET A 53 -1.13 -18.71 -1.92
N GLY A 54 0.16 -18.37 -2.00
CA GLY A 54 1.19 -19.24 -2.55
C GLY A 54 1.05 -19.51 -4.05
N THR A 55 1.84 -20.45 -4.57
CA THR A 55 1.97 -20.73 -6.01
C THR A 55 0.78 -21.47 -6.65
N LYS A 56 -0.22 -21.86 -5.85
CA LYS A 56 -1.40 -22.60 -6.33
C LYS A 56 -2.41 -21.71 -7.05
N TYR A 57 -2.34 -20.40 -6.85
CA TYR A 57 -3.22 -19.43 -7.48
C TYR A 57 -2.47 -18.72 -8.59
N SER A 58 -3.19 -18.45 -9.67
CA SER A 58 -2.65 -17.66 -10.77
C SER A 58 -2.50 -16.19 -10.35
N GLU A 59 -1.58 -15.48 -11.01
CA GLU A 59 -1.43 -14.03 -10.82
C GLU A 59 -2.73 -13.27 -11.10
N LEU A 60 -3.57 -13.76 -12.03
CA LEU A 60 -4.88 -13.17 -12.32
C LEU A 60 -5.87 -13.33 -11.16
N GLU A 61 -5.86 -14.48 -10.47
CA GLU A 61 -6.70 -14.68 -9.28
C GLU A 61 -6.24 -13.80 -8.12
N ILE A 62 -4.92 -13.63 -7.96
CA ILE A 62 -4.34 -12.78 -6.93
C ILE A 62 -4.65 -11.31 -7.19
N SER A 63 -4.42 -10.83 -8.42
CA SER A 63 -4.72 -9.43 -8.78
C SER A 63 -6.21 -9.15 -8.71
N GLY A 64 -7.06 -10.09 -9.15
CA GLY A 64 -8.51 -9.96 -9.08
C GLY A 64 -9.03 -9.83 -7.64
N LEU A 65 -8.43 -10.54 -6.68
CA LEU A 65 -8.75 -10.40 -5.26
C LEU A 65 -8.39 -9.00 -4.74
N VAL A 66 -7.19 -8.50 -5.06
CA VAL A 66 -6.74 -7.17 -4.65
C VAL A 66 -7.63 -6.09 -5.25
N ASP A 67 -7.92 -6.15 -6.55
CA ASP A 67 -8.78 -5.19 -7.25
C ASP A 67 -10.20 -5.16 -6.66
N GLN A 68 -10.74 -6.33 -6.32
CA GLN A 68 -12.05 -6.44 -5.66
C GLN A 68 -12.05 -5.68 -4.32
N ILE A 69 -11.03 -5.88 -3.49
CA ILE A 69 -10.95 -5.25 -2.17
C ILE A 69 -10.75 -3.74 -2.28
N ILE A 70 -9.90 -3.27 -3.20
CA ILE A 70 -9.73 -1.83 -3.46
C ILE A 70 -11.09 -1.23 -3.82
N LYS A 71 -11.82 -1.87 -4.74
CA LYS A 71 -13.14 -1.40 -5.21
C LYS A 71 -14.20 -1.41 -4.10
N GLU A 72 -14.25 -2.45 -3.28
CA GLU A 72 -15.24 -2.59 -2.20
C GLU A 72 -14.97 -1.65 -1.02
N SER A 73 -13.71 -1.27 -0.81
CA SER A 73 -13.29 -0.36 0.25
C SER A 73 -13.26 1.11 -0.16
N GLU A 74 -13.67 1.44 -1.40
CA GLU A 74 -13.83 2.84 -1.81
C GLU A 74 -14.85 3.55 -0.91
N PRO A 75 -14.51 4.71 -0.32
CA PRO A 75 -15.42 5.45 0.54
C PRO A 75 -16.73 5.79 -0.19
N THR A 76 -17.88 5.50 0.44
CA THR A 76 -19.20 5.82 -0.13
C THR A 76 -19.46 7.34 -0.18
N SER A 77 -18.81 8.11 0.68
CA SER A 77 -18.77 9.57 0.66
C SER A 77 -17.46 10.06 0.04
N SER A 78 -17.40 11.34 -0.37
CA SER A 78 -16.15 11.93 -0.85
C SER A 78 -14.99 11.66 0.13
N PRO A 79 -13.80 11.28 -0.38
CA PRO A 79 -12.65 11.04 0.47
C PRO A 79 -12.32 12.28 1.30
N ALA A 80 -11.73 12.07 2.48
CA ALA A 80 -11.31 13.18 3.33
C ALA A 80 -10.24 14.04 2.63
N HIS A 81 -9.41 13.43 1.76
CA HIS A 81 -8.23 14.05 1.14
C HIS A 81 -7.30 14.64 2.19
N ARG A 82 -7.05 13.84 3.23
CA ARG A 82 -6.20 14.18 4.38
C ARG A 82 -5.20 13.06 4.56
N ALA A 83 -3.93 13.43 4.66
CA ALA A 83 -2.80 12.49 4.67
C ALA A 83 -2.97 11.33 5.67
N LEU A 84 -3.41 11.59 6.91
CA LEU A 84 -3.57 10.53 7.91
C LEU A 84 -4.76 9.60 7.61
N PRO A 85 -6.01 10.10 7.44
CA PRO A 85 -7.12 9.26 7.00
C PRO A 85 -6.83 8.44 5.74
N ASP A 86 -6.20 9.05 4.74
CA ASP A 86 -5.88 8.37 3.48
C ASP A 86 -4.84 7.25 3.70
N ALA A 87 -3.80 7.50 4.52
CA ALA A 87 -2.82 6.47 4.88
C ALA A 87 -3.41 5.32 5.72
N LEU A 88 -4.37 5.63 6.60
CA LEU A 88 -5.07 4.62 7.40
C LEU A 88 -5.97 3.73 6.52
N LEU A 89 -6.63 4.31 5.51
CA LEU A 89 -7.41 3.54 4.54
C LEU A 89 -6.53 2.54 3.77
N GLU A 90 -5.33 2.96 3.35
CA GLU A 90 -4.39 2.05 2.67
C GLU A 90 -3.89 0.92 3.60
N LEU A 91 -3.68 1.22 4.89
CA LEU A 91 -3.35 0.18 5.88
C LEU A 91 -4.51 -0.79 6.11
N ASP A 92 -5.74 -0.29 6.16
CA ASP A 92 -6.94 -1.10 6.31
C ASP A 92 -7.13 -2.04 5.11
N ARG A 93 -6.97 -1.51 3.90
CA ARG A 93 -6.95 -2.29 2.64
C ARG A 93 -5.91 -3.41 2.69
N TRP A 94 -4.68 -3.12 3.13
CA TRP A 94 -3.64 -4.14 3.27
C TRP A 94 -4.06 -5.27 4.22
N ASN A 95 -4.68 -4.94 5.37
CA ASN A 95 -5.20 -5.94 6.30
C ASN A 95 -6.35 -6.76 5.69
N MET A 96 -7.30 -6.11 4.99
CA MET A 96 -8.40 -6.77 4.30
C MET A 96 -7.89 -7.77 3.25
N VAL A 97 -6.88 -7.38 2.46
CA VAL A 97 -6.24 -8.27 1.46
C VAL A 97 -5.63 -9.48 2.14
N ARG A 98 -4.86 -9.29 3.21
CA ARG A 98 -4.26 -10.39 3.98
C ARG A 98 -5.33 -11.36 4.52
N GLU A 99 -6.40 -10.84 5.10
CA GLU A 99 -7.48 -11.65 5.65
C GLU A 99 -8.27 -12.40 4.56
N ALA A 100 -8.60 -11.74 3.46
CA ALA A 100 -9.32 -12.35 2.36
C ALA A 100 -8.49 -13.44 1.67
N ALA A 101 -7.18 -13.19 1.50
CA ALA A 101 -6.24 -14.16 0.96
C ALA A 101 -6.15 -15.41 1.85
N ALA A 102 -6.01 -15.23 3.17
CA ALA A 102 -6.00 -16.33 4.12
C ALA A 102 -7.32 -17.13 4.10
N LYS A 103 -8.47 -16.45 4.04
CA LYS A 103 -9.79 -17.12 3.92
C LYS A 103 -9.90 -17.93 2.62
N ARG A 104 -9.40 -17.41 1.50
CA ARG A 104 -9.43 -18.07 0.20
C ARG A 104 -8.61 -19.36 0.17
N VAL A 105 -7.55 -19.42 0.96
CA VAL A 105 -6.73 -20.63 1.17
C VAL A 105 -7.44 -21.63 2.09
N ALA A 106 -8.06 -21.16 3.17
CA ALA A 106 -8.76 -22.02 4.12
C ALA A 106 -10.07 -22.63 3.58
N SER A 107 -10.74 -21.95 2.64
CA SER A 107 -12.00 -22.41 2.03
C SER A 107 -11.83 -23.43 0.91
N ARG A 108 -10.62 -24.00 0.73
CA ARG A 108 -10.27 -24.88 -0.39
C ARG A 108 -9.51 -26.11 0.11
#